data_AF-A0AAD4NIZ8-F1
#
_entry.id   AF-A0AAD4NIZ8-F1
#
_cell.length_a   1.000
_cell.length_b   1.000
_cell.length_c   1.000
_cell.angle_alpha   90.00
_cell.angle_beta   90.00
_cell.angle_gamma   90.00
#
_symmetry.space_group_name_H-M   'P 1'
#
loop_
_entity.id
_entity.type
_entity.pdbx_description
1 polymer ?
#
loop_
_entity_poly.entity_id
_entity_poly.type
_entity_poly.pdbx_seq_one_letter_code
_entity_poly.pdbx_strand_id
1 'polypeptide(L)'
;MSQGTWKDVSFEEEEYGAVLEEEDQLNRLHFQREQEREGARKQQKRQAEQMLQESAKRFKAWKIRDAKTDPRNLLGVVMEEEDGFYRIGTDDGILSQQYSRNQIEPSSSQFVSKENVPDKEISLRTAVGADSLSGGQGHKHCNCLQGCKTGKCNCRSLGRLCNSRCHNSTSCKNK
;
A
#
# COMPACT_ATOMS: atom_id res chain seq x y z
N MET A 1 -56.23 -70.73 41.37
CA MET A 1 -55.31 -69.75 41.98
C MET A 1 -54.16 -69.56 41.01
N SER A 2 -54.20 -68.51 40.17
CA SER A 2 -53.14 -68.25 39.19
C SER A 2 -51.95 -67.61 39.90
N GLN A 3 -50.78 -68.25 39.82
CA GLN A 3 -49.52 -67.60 40.14
C GLN A 3 -49.18 -66.65 38.99
N GLY A 4 -49.26 -65.34 39.24
CA GLY A 4 -48.67 -64.34 38.36
C GLY A 4 -47.17 -64.34 38.58
N THR A 5 -46.42 -64.86 37.60
CA THR A 5 -44.97 -64.85 37.58
C THR A 5 -44.49 -63.46 37.17
N TRP A 6 -43.83 -62.77 38.11
CA TRP A 6 -43.01 -61.59 37.82
C TRP A 6 -41.68 -62.06 37.24
N LYS A 7 -41.50 -61.95 35.93
CA LYS A 7 -40.20 -61.96 35.28
C LYS A 7 -40.25 -61.00 34.09
N ASP A 8 -39.09 -60.45 33.77
CA ASP A 8 -38.79 -59.59 32.63
C ASP A 8 -38.80 -58.08 32.95
N VAL A 9 -37.85 -57.68 33.81
CA VAL A 9 -37.31 -56.30 33.86
C VAL A 9 -35.81 -56.28 33.51
N SER A 10 -35.19 -57.45 33.34
CA SER A 10 -33.73 -57.60 33.26
C SER A 10 -33.15 -57.46 31.85
N PHE A 11 -33.98 -57.48 30.82
CA PHE A 11 -33.54 -57.49 29.42
C PHE A 11 -33.39 -56.06 28.84
N GLU A 12 -34.12 -55.09 29.39
CA GLU A 12 -34.12 -53.70 28.90
C GLU A 12 -32.92 -52.89 29.43
N GLU A 13 -32.33 -53.25 30.58
CA GLU A 13 -31.17 -52.55 31.16
C GLU A 13 -29.84 -52.82 30.42
N GLU A 14 -29.65 -54.01 29.85
CA GLU A 14 -28.45 -54.34 29.06
C GLU A 14 -28.44 -53.63 27.70
N GLU A 15 -29.61 -53.48 27.06
CA GLU A 15 -29.75 -52.80 25.77
C GLU A 15 -29.54 -51.29 25.91
N TYR A 16 -30.10 -50.66 26.96
CA TYR A 16 -29.85 -49.25 27.27
C TYR A 16 -28.39 -48.97 27.67
N GLY A 17 -27.72 -49.90 28.38
CA GLY A 17 -26.29 -49.78 28.70
C GLY A 17 -25.40 -49.79 27.46
N ALA A 18 -25.70 -50.65 26.48
CA ALA A 18 -24.97 -50.72 25.21
C ALA A 18 -25.15 -49.45 24.34
N VAL A 19 -26.37 -48.90 24.29
CA VAL A 19 -26.67 -47.65 23.56
C VAL A 19 -25.92 -46.46 24.16
N LEU A 20 -25.85 -46.36 25.49
CA LEU A 20 -25.10 -45.30 26.18
C LEU A 20 -23.58 -45.40 25.93
N GLU A 21 -23.02 -46.62 25.86
CA GLU A 21 -21.60 -46.81 25.54
C GLU A 21 -21.26 -46.40 24.09
N GLU A 22 -22.14 -46.69 23.12
CA GLU A 22 -21.97 -46.27 21.72
C GLU A 22 -22.03 -44.75 21.56
N GLU A 23 -22.98 -44.07 22.22
CA GLU A 23 -23.07 -42.61 22.22
C GLU A 23 -21.81 -41.96 22.83
N ASP A 24 -21.28 -42.54 23.91
CA ASP A 24 -20.07 -42.04 24.57
C ASP A 24 -18.82 -42.24 23.69
N GLN A 25 -18.75 -43.33 22.92
CA GLN A 25 -17.73 -43.54 21.89
C GLN A 25 -17.85 -42.53 20.73
N LEU A 26 -19.07 -42.27 20.25
CA LEU A 26 -19.35 -41.27 19.21
C LEU A 26 -18.97 -39.86 19.65
N ASN A 27 -19.28 -39.49 20.89
CA ASN A 27 -18.92 -38.19 21.47
C ASN A 27 -17.40 -38.01 21.59
N ARG A 28 -16.67 -39.05 22.02
CA ARG A 28 -15.19 -39.05 22.01
C ARG A 28 -14.63 -38.81 20.61
N LEU A 29 -15.15 -39.50 19.60
CA LEU A 29 -14.75 -39.33 18.20
C LEU A 29 -15.08 -37.94 17.63
N HIS A 30 -16.21 -37.35 18.03
CA HIS A 30 -16.58 -35.99 17.64
C HIS A 30 -15.64 -34.95 18.27
N PHE A 31 -15.36 -35.08 19.56
CA PHE A 31 -14.43 -34.21 20.28
C PHE A 31 -13.01 -34.28 19.68
N GLN A 32 -12.56 -35.47 19.32
CA GLN A 32 -11.24 -35.67 18.70
C GLN A 32 -11.16 -35.01 17.31
N ARG A 33 -12.22 -35.12 16.49
CA ARG A 33 -12.31 -34.41 15.19
C ARG A 33 -12.35 -32.89 15.36
N GLU A 34 -13.00 -32.37 16.39
CA GLU A 34 -12.99 -30.93 16.67
C GLU A 34 -11.61 -30.43 17.04
N GLN A 35 -10.87 -31.16 17.88
CA GLN A 35 -9.48 -30.84 18.22
C GLN A 35 -8.58 -30.82 16.97
N GLU A 36 -8.72 -31.81 16.09
CA GLU A 36 -7.97 -31.85 14.82
C GLU A 36 -8.31 -30.66 13.91
N ARG A 37 -9.60 -30.31 13.78
CA ARG A 37 -10.06 -29.15 12.99
C ARG A 37 -9.56 -27.83 13.58
N GLU A 38 -9.57 -27.69 14.90
CA GLU A 38 -9.06 -26.51 15.58
C GLU A 38 -7.53 -26.40 15.43
N GLY A 39 -6.82 -27.52 15.51
CA GLY A 39 -5.39 -27.62 15.22
C GLY A 39 -5.06 -27.20 13.78
N ALA A 40 -5.80 -27.71 12.80
CA ALA A 40 -5.65 -27.32 11.39
C ALA A 40 -5.92 -25.83 11.18
N ARG A 41 -6.99 -25.28 11.78
CA ARG A 41 -7.27 -23.82 11.74
C ARG A 41 -6.15 -22.99 12.34
N LYS A 42 -5.59 -23.40 13.48
CA LYS A 42 -4.45 -22.71 14.11
C LYS A 42 -3.22 -22.71 13.21
N GLN A 43 -2.91 -23.83 12.57
CA GLN A 43 -1.78 -23.93 11.63
C GLN A 43 -2.00 -23.06 10.39
N GLN A 44 -3.21 -23.07 9.80
CA GLN A 44 -3.56 -22.21 8.67
C GLN A 44 -3.44 -20.72 9.04
N LYS A 45 -3.95 -20.30 10.20
CA LYS A 45 -3.78 -18.93 10.70
C LYS A 45 -2.31 -18.55 10.84
N ARG A 46 -1.49 -19.44 11.41
CA ARG A 46 -0.07 -19.18 11.62
C ARG A 46 0.69 -19.05 10.29
N GLN A 47 0.35 -19.86 9.29
CA GLN A 47 0.89 -19.69 7.94
C GLN A 47 0.42 -18.38 7.29
N ALA A 48 -0.85 -18.01 7.41
CA ALA A 48 -1.36 -16.76 6.86
C ALA A 48 -0.65 -15.53 7.46
N GLU A 49 -0.42 -15.52 8.79
CA GLU A 49 0.38 -14.48 9.44
C GLU A 49 1.83 -14.43 8.92
N GLN A 50 2.47 -15.57 8.73
CA GLN A 50 3.81 -15.63 8.14
C GLN A 50 3.84 -15.07 6.71
N MET A 51 2.86 -15.42 5.88
CA MET A 51 2.74 -14.89 4.53
C MET A 51 2.51 -13.37 4.52
N LEU A 52 1.69 -12.84 5.43
CA LEU A 52 1.46 -11.40 5.58
C LEU A 52 2.74 -10.67 6.05
N GLN A 53 3.50 -11.24 6.99
CA GLN A 53 4.78 -10.66 7.40
C GLN A 53 5.82 -10.65 6.28
N GLU A 54 5.91 -11.72 5.49
CA GLU A 54 6.83 -11.79 4.35
C GLU A 54 6.42 -10.83 3.23
N SER A 55 5.12 -10.68 2.97
CA SER A 55 4.63 -9.73 1.98
C SER A 55 4.93 -8.29 2.42
N ALA A 56 4.68 -7.94 3.68
CA ALA A 56 5.00 -6.62 4.22
C ALA A 56 6.49 -6.26 4.11
N LYS A 57 7.40 -7.24 4.27
CA LYS A 57 8.84 -7.06 4.03
C LYS A 57 9.17 -6.83 2.55
N ARG A 58 8.39 -7.39 1.63
CA ARG A 58 8.55 -7.22 0.17
C ARG A 58 8.06 -5.86 -0.31
N PHE A 59 7.01 -5.30 0.31
CA PHE A 59 6.46 -3.99 -0.04
C PHE A 59 7.21 -2.83 0.65
N LYS A 60 8.54 -2.80 0.50
CA LYS A 60 9.32 -1.59 0.84
C LYS A 60 8.88 -0.42 -0.05
N ALA A 61 8.99 0.78 0.50
CA ALA A 61 8.75 2.03 -0.25
C ALA A 61 9.45 1.99 -1.62
N TRP A 62 8.81 2.57 -2.62
CA TRP A 62 9.24 2.52 -3.99
C TRP A 62 9.65 3.91 -4.48
N LYS A 63 10.66 3.90 -5.33
CA LYS A 63 11.30 5.05 -5.95
C LYS A 63 10.96 4.99 -7.44
N ILE A 64 10.16 5.93 -7.91
CA ILE A 64 9.79 6.09 -9.32
C ILE A 64 10.87 6.95 -9.98
N ARG A 65 11.41 6.57 -11.14
CA ARG A 65 12.38 7.41 -11.87
C ARG A 65 11.67 8.41 -12.79
N ASP A 66 12.08 9.67 -12.75
CA ASP A 66 11.72 10.70 -13.74
C ASP A 66 12.95 11.52 -14.19
N ALA A 67 12.94 12.00 -15.43
CA ALA A 67 14.12 12.47 -16.14
C ALA A 67 14.42 13.98 -16.02
N LYS A 68 15.72 14.23 -15.86
CA LYS A 68 16.60 15.32 -16.33
C LYS A 68 16.60 16.72 -15.71
N THR A 69 15.63 17.19 -14.92
CA THR A 69 15.74 18.59 -14.41
C THR A 69 15.36 18.83 -12.94
N ASP A 70 14.59 17.94 -12.32
CA ASP A 70 14.17 18.01 -10.91
C ASP A 70 14.57 16.69 -10.19
N PRO A 71 14.46 16.53 -8.85
CA PRO A 71 14.92 15.31 -8.17
C PRO A 71 14.47 14.09 -8.96
N ARG A 72 15.45 13.33 -9.46
CA ARG A 72 15.21 12.32 -10.52
C ARG A 72 14.26 11.22 -10.10
N ASN A 73 13.82 11.20 -8.84
CA ASN A 73 12.99 10.14 -8.36
C ASN A 73 11.96 10.67 -7.37
N LEU A 74 10.70 10.34 -7.66
CA LEU A 74 9.56 10.54 -6.78
C LEU A 74 9.49 9.34 -5.82
N LEU A 75 9.37 9.61 -4.53
CA LEU A 75 9.22 8.57 -3.52
C LEU A 75 7.74 8.33 -3.25
N GLY A 76 7.34 7.07 -3.17
CA GLY A 76 5.97 6.73 -2.89
C GLY A 76 5.81 5.32 -2.32
N VAL A 77 4.60 5.03 -1.87
CA VAL A 77 4.19 3.73 -1.34
C VAL A 77 3.20 3.09 -2.29
N VAL A 78 3.32 1.78 -2.51
CA VAL A 78 2.36 1.04 -3.33
C VAL A 78 1.08 0.85 -2.53
N MET A 79 -0.02 1.38 -3.07
CA MET A 79 -1.34 1.31 -2.47
C MET A 79 -2.02 0.00 -2.88
N GLU A 80 -2.13 -0.22 -4.19
CA GLU A 80 -2.85 -1.33 -4.82
C GLU A 80 -2.00 -1.96 -5.94
N GLU A 81 -2.20 -3.25 -6.18
CA GLU A 81 -1.62 -4.02 -7.28
C GLU A 81 -2.75 -4.70 -8.04
N GLU A 82 -2.85 -4.42 -9.35
CA GLU A 82 -3.86 -4.99 -10.24
C GLU A 82 -3.16 -5.44 -11.54
N ASP A 83 -3.23 -6.73 -11.86
CA ASP A 83 -2.66 -7.33 -13.07
C ASP A 83 -1.17 -6.96 -13.38
N GLY A 84 -0.36 -6.80 -12.32
CA GLY A 84 1.06 -6.45 -12.44
C GLY A 84 1.34 -4.95 -12.64
N PHE A 85 0.31 -4.12 -12.54
CA PHE A 85 0.40 -2.68 -12.45
C PHE A 85 0.18 -2.22 -11.00
N TYR A 86 0.93 -1.20 -10.61
CA TYR A 86 0.97 -0.69 -9.24
C TYR A 86 0.44 0.73 -9.19
N ARG A 87 -0.53 0.99 -8.29
CA ARG A 87 -0.93 2.35 -7.91
C ARG A 87 -0.03 2.85 -6.81
N ILE A 88 0.47 4.08 -6.96
CA ILE A 88 1.46 4.64 -6.05
C ILE A 88 0.89 5.87 -5.36
N GLY A 89 0.97 5.88 -4.04
CA GLY A 89 0.66 7.00 -3.17
C GLY A 89 1.91 7.78 -2.81
N THR A 90 1.80 9.10 -2.81
CA THR A 90 2.81 10.06 -2.36
C THR A 90 2.22 10.94 -1.28
N ASP A 91 3.04 11.72 -0.56
CA ASP A 91 2.57 12.61 0.50
C ASP A 91 1.53 13.64 -0.02
N ASP A 92 1.57 13.98 -1.31
CA ASP A 92 0.65 14.92 -1.95
C ASP A 92 -0.62 14.28 -2.53
N GLY A 93 -0.66 12.95 -2.63
CA GLY A 93 -1.78 12.20 -3.19
C GLY A 93 -1.43 10.94 -3.95
N ILE A 94 -2.45 10.31 -4.53
CA ILE A 94 -2.35 9.08 -5.32
C ILE A 94 -2.09 9.43 -6.78
N LEU A 95 -1.10 8.78 -7.39
CA LEU A 95 -0.82 8.98 -8.81
C LEU A 95 -1.96 8.42 -9.67
N SER A 96 -2.45 9.24 -10.60
CA SER A 96 -3.53 8.88 -11.52
C SER A 96 -3.14 7.76 -12.50
N GLN A 97 -1.84 7.58 -12.75
CA GLN A 97 -1.31 6.54 -13.63
C GLN A 97 -0.81 5.34 -12.81
N GLN A 98 -1.08 4.14 -13.30
CA GLN A 98 -0.49 2.92 -12.77
C GLN A 98 0.88 2.64 -13.42
N TYR A 99 1.79 2.05 -12.65
CA TYR A 99 3.16 1.78 -13.10
C TYR A 99 3.46 0.30 -13.13
N SER A 100 4.21 -0.13 -14.14
CA SER A 100 4.73 -1.49 -14.19
C SER A 100 5.91 -1.67 -13.23
N ARG A 101 6.21 -2.92 -12.85
CA ARG A 101 7.36 -3.28 -12.00
C ARG A 101 8.69 -2.67 -12.47
N ASN A 102 8.88 -2.51 -13.77
CA ASN A 102 10.12 -2.00 -14.38
C ASN A 102 10.28 -0.47 -14.26
N GLN A 103 9.19 0.25 -13.99
CA GLN A 103 9.20 1.70 -13.81
C GLN A 103 9.45 2.11 -12.35
N ILE A 104 9.44 1.14 -11.43
CA ILE A 104 9.54 1.35 -9.99
C ILE A 104 10.72 0.59 -9.39
N GLU A 105 11.54 1.28 -8.62
CA GLU A 105 12.71 0.70 -7.95
C GLU A 105 12.54 0.69 -6.43
N PRO A 106 12.78 -0.43 -5.72
CA PRO A 106 12.62 -0.45 -4.27
C PRO A 106 13.62 0.51 -3.61
N SER A 107 13.14 1.34 -2.66
CA SER A 107 13.99 2.21 -1.85
C SER A 107 14.51 1.46 -0.62
N SER A 108 15.72 1.83 -0.19
CA SER A 108 16.36 1.29 1.01
C SER A 108 15.69 1.75 2.31
N SER A 109 15.03 2.92 2.27
CA SER A 109 14.37 3.59 3.39
C SER A 109 12.90 3.88 3.10
N GLN A 110 12.07 3.74 4.13
CA GLN A 110 10.63 4.01 4.09
C GLN A 110 10.41 5.47 4.46
N PHE A 111 9.98 6.28 3.49
CA PHE A 111 9.74 7.71 3.67
C PHE A 111 8.26 8.05 3.83
N VAL A 112 7.38 7.24 3.22
CA VAL A 112 5.93 7.46 3.18
C VAL A 112 5.21 6.25 3.76
N SER A 113 4.28 6.50 4.68
CA SER A 113 3.38 5.49 5.25
C SER A 113 2.06 5.50 4.48
N LYS A 114 1.41 4.34 4.29
CA LYS A 114 0.12 4.25 3.57
C LYS A 114 -0.97 5.15 4.18
N GLU A 115 -0.93 5.34 5.50
CA GLU A 115 -1.89 6.17 6.25
C GLU A 115 -1.75 7.67 6.00
N ASN A 116 -0.56 8.14 5.58
CA ASN A 116 -0.29 9.56 5.37
C ASN A 116 -0.59 10.02 3.94
N VAL A 117 -0.97 9.11 3.04
CA VAL A 117 -1.28 9.43 1.65
C VAL A 117 -2.70 10.01 1.59
N PRO A 118 -2.90 11.27 1.18
CA PRO A 118 -4.24 11.82 1.02
C PRO A 118 -4.96 11.16 -0.15
N ASP A 119 -6.26 10.92 0.00
CA ASP A 119 -7.11 10.33 -1.03
C ASP A 119 -7.50 11.36 -2.10
N LYS A 120 -6.49 11.78 -2.86
CA LYS A 120 -6.59 12.75 -3.94
C LYS A 120 -5.78 12.29 -5.12
N GLU A 121 -6.40 12.19 -6.29
CA GLU A 121 -5.67 11.89 -7.51
C GLU A 121 -4.85 13.09 -8.00
N ILE A 122 -3.56 12.84 -8.27
CA ILE A 122 -2.63 13.82 -8.80
C ILE A 122 -1.83 13.23 -9.97
N SER A 123 -1.40 14.11 -10.88
CA SER A 123 -0.50 13.70 -11.97
C SER A 123 0.93 13.55 -11.46
N LEU A 124 1.74 12.73 -12.13
CA LEU A 124 3.18 12.59 -11.84
C LEU A 124 3.88 13.96 -11.82
N ARG A 125 3.53 14.83 -12.78
CA ARG A 125 4.10 16.17 -12.88
C ARG A 125 3.75 17.05 -11.67
N THR A 126 2.54 16.90 -11.14
CA THR A 126 2.09 17.64 -9.95
C THR A 126 2.85 17.16 -8.72
N ALA A 127 2.98 15.85 -8.54
CA ALA A 127 3.74 15.25 -7.44
C ALA A 127 5.21 15.68 -7.47
N VAL A 128 5.88 15.56 -8.63
CA VAL A 128 7.26 16.03 -8.81
C VAL A 128 7.38 17.54 -8.60
N GLY A 129 6.37 18.31 -9.03
CA GLY A 129 6.33 19.76 -8.82
C GLY A 129 6.22 20.15 -7.34
N ALA A 130 5.46 19.39 -6.55
CA ALA A 130 5.32 19.60 -5.12
C ALA A 130 6.60 19.22 -4.35
N ASP A 131 7.25 18.11 -4.72
CA ASP A 131 8.56 17.70 -4.20
C ASP A 131 9.71 18.64 -4.60
N SER A 132 9.53 19.41 -5.66
CA SER A 132 10.57 20.31 -6.15
C SER A 132 10.63 21.60 -5.33
N LEU A 133 11.83 21.95 -4.85
CA LEU A 133 12.11 23.25 -4.23
C LEU A 133 11.88 24.44 -5.19
N SER A 134 11.78 24.17 -6.50
CA SER A 134 11.72 25.16 -7.58
C SER A 134 10.33 25.28 -8.24
N GLY A 135 9.36 24.44 -7.85
CA GLY A 135 8.04 24.36 -8.50
C GLY A 135 8.06 23.78 -9.92
N GLY A 136 8.98 22.85 -10.22
CA GLY A 136 8.87 21.86 -11.32
C GLY A 136 9.01 22.39 -12.75
N GLN A 137 9.35 23.68 -12.92
CA GLN A 137 9.43 24.32 -14.24
C GLN A 137 10.86 24.69 -14.64
N GLY A 138 11.87 24.11 -13.99
CA GLY A 138 13.27 24.42 -14.24
C GLY A 138 13.62 25.89 -13.99
N HIS A 139 14.72 26.35 -14.58
CA HIS A 139 15.22 27.71 -14.37
C HIS A 139 14.25 28.75 -14.93
N LYS A 140 13.63 29.52 -14.04
CA LYS A 140 12.76 30.61 -14.46
C LYS A 140 13.59 31.69 -15.16
N HIS A 141 13.15 32.09 -16.35
CA HIS A 141 13.80 33.12 -17.16
C HIS A 141 12.73 34.06 -17.76
N CYS A 142 13.16 35.23 -18.25
CA CYS A 142 12.29 36.14 -18.98
C CYS A 142 12.64 36.14 -20.47
N ASN A 143 11.63 36.30 -21.31
CA ASN A 143 11.78 36.34 -22.77
C ASN A 143 11.89 37.78 -23.30
N CYS A 144 12.45 38.70 -22.52
CA CYS A 144 12.55 40.10 -22.92
C CYS A 144 13.60 40.26 -24.04
N LEU A 145 13.26 40.97 -25.12
CA LEU A 145 14.22 41.26 -26.18
C LEU A 145 15.16 42.43 -25.84
N GLN A 146 14.77 43.27 -24.89
CA GLN A 146 15.45 44.52 -24.55
C GLN A 146 15.73 44.57 -23.03
N GLY A 147 16.70 45.39 -22.63
CA GLY A 147 17.15 45.47 -21.23
C GLY A 147 15.98 45.74 -20.26
N CYS A 148 15.72 44.79 -19.36
CA CYS A 148 14.59 44.64 -18.44
C CYS A 148 14.33 45.84 -17.49
N LYS A 149 13.97 46.99 -18.07
CA LYS A 149 13.76 48.26 -17.36
C LYS A 149 12.35 48.42 -16.79
N THR A 150 11.36 47.82 -17.43
CA THR A 150 9.95 48.03 -17.12
C THR A 150 9.35 46.81 -16.43
N GLY A 151 8.21 46.99 -15.75
CA GLY A 151 7.44 45.91 -15.13
C GLY A 151 6.87 44.89 -16.12
N LYS A 152 7.09 45.05 -17.43
CA LYS A 152 6.77 44.05 -18.46
C LYS A 152 7.71 42.83 -18.40
N CYS A 153 8.85 42.96 -17.74
CA CYS A 153 9.76 41.83 -17.53
C CYS A 153 9.22 40.92 -16.42
N ASN A 154 9.02 39.64 -16.73
CA ASN A 154 8.54 38.64 -15.77
C ASN A 154 9.47 38.48 -14.55
N CYS A 155 10.79 38.62 -14.74
CA CYS A 155 11.72 38.58 -13.60
C CYS A 155 11.51 39.78 -12.67
N ARG A 156 11.44 40.97 -13.24
CA ARG A 156 11.26 42.21 -12.46
C ARG A 156 9.89 42.30 -11.80
N SER A 157 8.82 41.88 -12.47
CA SER A 157 7.47 41.86 -11.90
C SER A 157 7.35 40.89 -10.73
N LEU A 158 8.12 39.80 -10.75
CA LEU A 158 8.23 38.84 -9.65
C LEU A 158 9.30 39.24 -8.60
N GLY A 159 9.88 40.45 -8.71
CA GLY A 159 10.90 40.93 -7.77
C GLY A 159 12.24 40.19 -7.80
N ARG A 160 12.53 39.42 -8.86
CA ARG A 160 13.79 38.68 -9.01
C ARG A 160 14.72 39.29 -10.06
N LEU A 161 16.02 39.07 -9.87
CA LEU A 161 17.06 39.44 -10.83
C LEU A 161 17.11 38.44 -12.01
N CYS A 162 17.48 38.95 -13.19
CA CYS A 162 17.68 38.17 -14.40
C CYS A 162 19.02 37.42 -14.31
N ASN A 163 18.96 36.10 -14.38
CA ASN A 163 20.13 35.24 -14.49
C ASN A 163 20.68 35.19 -15.93
N SER A 164 21.81 34.49 -16.12
CA SER A 164 22.42 34.25 -17.43
C SER A 164 21.53 33.48 -18.42
N ARG A 165 20.49 32.78 -17.93
CA ARG A 165 19.50 32.09 -18.79
C ARG A 165 18.45 33.03 -19.38
N CYS A 166 18.29 34.24 -18.84
CA CYS A 166 17.38 35.25 -19.39
C CYS A 166 17.98 35.94 -20.61
N HIS A 167 19.23 36.39 -20.49
CA HIS A 167 19.94 37.10 -21.54
C HIS A 167 21.40 36.69 -21.53
N ASN A 168 21.92 36.38 -22.72
CA ASN A 168 23.35 36.13 -22.92
C ASN A 168 24.16 37.44 -22.97
N SER A 169 23.51 38.59 -23.16
CA SER A 169 24.15 39.90 -23.30
C SER A 169 24.20 40.71 -21.99
N THR A 170 25.20 41.56 -21.85
CA THR A 170 25.44 42.44 -20.70
C THR A 170 24.49 43.65 -20.63
N SER A 171 23.61 43.85 -21.61
CA SER A 171 22.73 45.03 -21.68
C SER A 171 21.48 44.94 -20.79
N CYS A 172 21.30 43.85 -20.05
CA CYS A 172 20.20 43.73 -19.09
C CYS A 172 20.40 44.67 -17.89
N LYS A 173 19.38 45.47 -17.57
CA LYS A 173 19.39 46.40 -16.42
C LYS A 173 18.78 45.82 -15.13
N ASN A 174 18.33 44.57 -15.16
CA ASN A 174 17.74 43.87 -14.00
C ASN A 174 18.59 42.62 -13.72
N LYS A 175 19.89 42.80 -13.52
CA LYS A 175 20.86 41.71 -13.36
C LYS A 175 21.23 41.54 -11.90
#